data_AF-Q2WFZ9-F1
#
_entry.id   AF-Q2WFZ9-F1
#
_cell.length_a   1.000
_cell.length_b   1.000
_cell.length_c   1.000
_cell.angle_alpha   90.00
_cell.angle_beta   90.00
_cell.angle_gamma   90.00
#
_symmetry.space_group_name_H-M   'P 1'
#
loop_
_entity.id
_entity.type
_entity.pdbx_description
1 polymer ?
#
loop_
_entity_poly.entity_id
_entity_poly.type
_entity_poly.pdbx_seq_one_letter_code
_entity_poly.pdbx_strand_id
1 'polypeptide(L)'
;FIAAVCSPVFVQAKNRLKQLLRDNIVYADGYRPDELSAKMRSVPSDGLYYIEDDGDKQDKRTQHNILALEFAMYEHHMKVDPNFVSLWARCHTMWRYKGTYLKGVCDAMRQTGQATTA
;
A
#
# COMPACT_ATOMS: atom_id res chain seq x y z
N PHE A 1 4.01 17.48 0.94
CA PHE A 1 4.16 18.09 -0.40
C PHE A 1 4.32 17.01 -1.47
N ILE A 2 5.42 16.25 -1.52
CA ILE A 2 5.64 15.18 -2.53
C ILE A 2 4.50 14.14 -2.53
N ALA A 3 4.08 13.65 -1.35
CA ALA A 3 2.95 12.71 -1.26
C ALA A 3 1.63 13.28 -1.82
N ALA A 4 1.37 14.57 -1.64
CA ALA A 4 0.15 15.21 -2.15
C ALA A 4 0.18 15.34 -3.68
N VAL A 5 1.35 15.64 -4.26
CA VAL A 5 1.54 15.72 -5.72
C VAL A 5 1.43 14.33 -6.37
N CYS A 6 1.96 13.30 -5.70
CA CYS A 6 1.93 11.93 -6.21
C CYS A 6 0.59 11.21 -5.98
N SER A 7 -0.24 11.69 -5.05
CA SER A 7 -1.49 11.04 -4.65
C SER A 7 -2.45 10.74 -5.81
N PRO A 8 -2.73 11.65 -6.77
CA PRO A 8 -3.66 11.36 -7.87
C PRO A 8 -3.21 10.17 -8.74
N VAL A 9 -1.91 10.01 -8.95
CA VAL A 9 -1.35 8.88 -9.71
C VAL A 9 -1.59 7.57 -8.96
N PHE A 10 -1.31 7.55 -7.65
CA PHE A 10 -1.51 6.36 -6.83
C PHE A 10 -2.98 6.02 -6.58
N VAL A 11 -3.88 7.00 -6.57
CA VAL A 11 -5.34 6.75 -6.57
C VAL A 11 -5.75 5.98 -7.82
N GLN A 12 -5.26 6.36 -9.00
CA GLN A 12 -5.54 5.61 -10.22
C GLN A 12 -4.87 4.22 -10.23
N ALA A 13 -3.63 4.13 -9.73
CA ALA A 13 -2.95 2.84 -9.59
C ALA A 13 -3.73 1.88 -8.69
N LYS A 14 -4.25 2.38 -7.56
CA LYS A 14 -5.13 1.64 -6.65
C LYS A 14 -6.40 1.15 -7.33
N ASN A 15 -7.05 2.00 -8.13
CA ASN A 15 -8.25 1.59 -8.89
C ASN A 15 -7.94 0.46 -9.88
N ARG A 16 -6.77 0.50 -10.53
CA ARG A 16 -6.32 -0.60 -11.42
C ARG A 16 -6.02 -1.86 -10.62
N LEU A 17 -5.39 -1.76 -9.45
CA LEU A 17 -5.17 -2.90 -8.56
C LEU A 17 -6.48 -3.58 -8.21
N LYS A 18 -7.52 -2.82 -7.81
CA LYS A 18 -8.85 -3.37 -7.48
C LYS A 18 -9.46 -4.17 -8.64
N GLN A 19 -9.18 -3.80 -9.89
CA GLN A 19 -9.64 -4.52 -11.09
C GLN A 19 -8.83 -5.79 -11.39
N LEU A 20 -7.59 -5.89 -10.90
CA LEU A 20 -6.72 -7.04 -11.12
C LEU A 20 -6.91 -8.14 -10.07
N LEU A 21 -7.55 -7.83 -8.94
CA LEU A 21 -7.85 -8.80 -7.91
C LEU A 21 -8.89 -9.81 -8.41
N ARG A 22 -8.72 -11.06 -7.99
CA ARG A 22 -9.69 -12.12 -8.28
C ARG A 22 -11.00 -11.85 -7.54
N ASP A 23 -12.11 -12.38 -8.05
CA ASP A 23 -13.44 -12.17 -7.47
C ASP A 23 -13.59 -12.66 -6.01
N ASN A 24 -12.72 -13.59 -5.59
CA ASN A 24 -12.68 -14.12 -4.22
C ASN A 24 -11.83 -13.26 -3.27
N ILE A 25 -11.20 -12.18 -3.75
CA ILE A 25 -10.43 -11.24 -2.96
C ILE A 25 -11.21 -9.92 -2.88
N VAL A 26 -11.57 -9.52 -1.66
CA VAL A 26 -12.25 -8.25 -1.42
C VAL A 26 -11.23 -7.23 -0.92
N TYR A 27 -11.04 -6.15 -1.69
CA TYR A 27 -10.27 -4.99 -1.22
C TYR A 27 -11.20 -4.06 -0.44
N ALA A 28 -11.08 -4.05 0.90
CA ALA A 28 -12.05 -3.40 1.77
C ALA A 28 -12.00 -1.85 1.74
N ASP A 29 -10.86 -1.25 1.41
CA ASP A 29 -10.75 0.21 1.33
C ASP A 29 -11.69 0.78 0.26
N GLY A 30 -12.41 1.84 0.62
CA GLY A 30 -13.44 2.48 -0.20
C GLY A 30 -14.86 1.94 -0.01
N TYR A 31 -15.05 0.83 0.73
CA TYR A 31 -16.39 0.38 1.11
C TYR A 31 -16.86 1.07 2.39
N ARG A 32 -18.16 1.35 2.46
CA ARG A 32 -18.83 1.68 3.73
C ARG A 32 -19.02 0.40 4.56
N PRO A 33 -19.10 0.48 5.90
CA PRO A 33 -19.27 -0.69 6.75
C PRO A 33 -20.48 -1.56 6.40
N ASP A 34 -21.59 -0.96 5.98
CA ASP A 34 -22.80 -1.65 5.53
C ASP A 34 -22.60 -2.41 4.22
N GLU A 35 -21.87 -1.83 3.27
CA GLU A 35 -21.55 -2.46 1.98
C GLU A 35 -20.61 -3.66 2.17
N LEU A 36 -19.58 -3.51 3.01
CA LEU A 36 -18.66 -4.60 3.34
C LEU A 36 -19.39 -5.74 4.05
N SER A 37 -20.28 -5.41 5.00
CA SER A 37 -21.12 -6.40 5.69
C SER A 37 -22.03 -7.15 4.72
N ALA A 38 -22.66 -6.45 3.76
CA ALA A 38 -23.46 -7.09 2.73
C ALA A 38 -22.64 -8.03 1.84
N LYS A 39 -21.41 -7.63 1.47
CA LYS A 39 -20.49 -8.48 0.70
C LYS A 39 -20.11 -9.75 1.46
N MET A 40 -19.80 -9.65 2.75
CA MET A 40 -19.49 -10.83 3.58
C MET A 40 -20.66 -11.80 3.68
N ARG A 41 -21.90 -11.31 3.80
CA ARG A 41 -23.10 -12.17 3.80
C ARG A 41 -23.34 -12.91 2.48
N SER A 42 -22.75 -12.44 1.37
CA SER A 42 -22.84 -13.15 0.09
C SER A 42 -21.92 -14.38 0.00
N VAL A 43 -21.00 -14.55 0.96
CA VAL A 43 -20.10 -15.70 1.01
C VAL A 43 -20.85 -16.87 1.68
N PRO A 44 -20.92 -18.06 1.05
CA PRO A 44 -21.52 -19.25 1.68
C PRO A 44 -20.86 -19.55 3.03
N SER A 45 -21.67 -19.70 4.08
CA SER A 45 -21.19 -19.82 5.45
C SER A 45 -21.01 -21.27 5.93
N ASP A 46 -21.38 -22.26 5.12
CA ASP A 46 -21.32 -23.67 5.54
C ASP A 46 -19.87 -24.17 5.55
N GLY A 47 -19.40 -24.59 6.72
CA GLY A 47 -18.02 -25.02 6.94
C GLY A 47 -16.95 -23.91 6.89
N LEU A 48 -17.34 -22.64 7.08
CA LEU A 48 -16.42 -21.50 6.99
C LEU A 48 -15.52 -21.39 8.24
N TYR A 49 -14.21 -21.30 8.02
CA TYR A 49 -13.22 -20.99 9.05
C TYR A 49 -12.73 -19.57 8.88
N TYR A 50 -12.64 -18.83 9.98
CA TYR A 50 -12.06 -17.49 10.01
C TYR A 50 -10.64 -17.57 10.56
N ILE A 51 -9.70 -17.01 9.80
CA ILE A 51 -8.31 -16.85 10.21
C ILE A 51 -8.01 -15.36 10.09
N GLU A 52 -7.54 -14.78 11.18
CA GLU A 52 -7.05 -13.41 11.24
C GLU A 52 -5.55 -13.47 11.54
N ASP A 53 -4.77 -12.66 10.83
CA ASP A 53 -3.33 -12.49 11.06
C ASP A 53 -3.09 -11.07 11.56
N ASP A 54 -2.81 -10.92 12.86
CA ASP A 54 -2.45 -9.64 13.47
C ASP A 54 -0.96 -9.36 13.27
N GLY A 55 -0.66 -8.45 12.35
CA GLY A 55 0.71 -8.08 12.04
C GLY A 55 1.28 -7.04 13.01
N ASP A 56 2.16 -7.45 13.92
CA ASP A 56 2.92 -6.47 14.74
C ASP A 56 3.93 -5.68 13.87
N LYS A 57 3.90 -4.35 14.00
CA LYS A 57 4.85 -3.39 13.39
C LYS A 57 5.09 -3.57 11.87
N GLN A 58 4.02 -3.75 11.08
CA GLN A 58 4.11 -3.95 9.62
C GLN A 58 4.99 -2.91 8.91
N ASP A 59 4.82 -1.61 9.19
CA ASP A 59 5.61 -0.54 8.56
C ASP A 59 7.13 -0.66 8.85
N LYS A 60 7.49 -1.12 10.06
CA LYS A 60 8.89 -1.31 10.48
C LYS A 60 9.52 -2.55 9.85
N ARG A 61 8.71 -3.55 9.47
CA ARG A 61 9.18 -4.78 8.81
C ARG A 61 9.36 -4.62 7.31
N THR A 62 8.98 -3.47 6.74
CA THR A 62 9.18 -3.19 5.32
C THR A 62 10.67 -3.16 5.01
N GLN A 63 11.13 -4.17 4.29
CA GLN A 63 12.51 -4.32 3.84
C GLN A 63 12.63 -3.94 2.36
N HIS A 64 13.87 -3.75 1.88
CA HIS A 64 14.17 -3.41 0.49
C HIS A 64 13.54 -4.36 -0.53
N ASN A 65 13.46 -5.65 -0.22
CA ASN A 65 12.81 -6.66 -1.07
C ASN A 65 11.30 -6.44 -1.21
N ILE A 66 10.62 -6.05 -0.13
CA ILE A 66 9.18 -5.76 -0.14
C ILE A 66 8.92 -4.49 -0.96
N LEU A 67 9.75 -3.46 -0.80
CA LEU A 67 9.66 -2.24 -1.61
C LEU A 67 9.94 -2.51 -3.09
N ALA A 68 10.94 -3.34 -3.40
CA ALA A 68 11.25 -3.72 -4.77
C ALA A 68 10.08 -4.46 -5.44
N LEU A 69 9.44 -5.39 -4.72
CA LEU A 69 8.25 -6.07 -5.19
C LEU A 69 7.11 -5.07 -5.45
N GLU A 70 6.89 -4.12 -4.55
CA GLU A 70 5.85 -3.10 -4.68
C GLU A 70 6.08 -2.21 -5.91
N PHE A 71 7.30 -1.73 -6.13
CA PHE A 71 7.64 -0.94 -7.32
C PHE A 71 7.48 -1.73 -8.61
N ALA A 72 7.87 -3.02 -8.61
CA ALA A 72 7.63 -3.91 -9.74
C ALA A 72 6.13 -4.09 -10.04
N MET A 73 5.29 -4.15 -9.00
CA MET A 73 3.84 -4.19 -9.18
C MET A 73 3.29 -2.89 -9.79
N TYR A 74 3.77 -1.73 -9.34
CA TYR A 74 3.36 -0.45 -9.91
C TYR A 74 3.69 -0.34 -11.40
N GLU A 75 4.90 -0.74 -11.78
CA GLU A 75 5.37 -0.67 -13.16
C GLU A 75 4.69 -1.70 -14.06
N HIS A 76 4.70 -2.98 -13.67
CA HIS A 76 4.30 -4.06 -14.57
C HIS A 76 2.78 -4.31 -14.57
N HIS A 77 2.13 -4.16 -13.42
CA HIS A 77 0.71 -4.52 -13.25
C HIS A 77 -0.19 -3.28 -13.21
N MET A 78 0.19 -2.22 -12.49
CA MET A 78 -0.63 -1.00 -12.38
C MET A 78 -0.34 0.04 -13.47
N LYS A 79 0.63 -0.26 -14.37
CA LYS A 79 1.01 0.55 -15.54
C LYS A 79 1.33 2.01 -15.19
N VAL A 80 1.98 2.22 -14.05
CA VAL A 80 2.52 3.54 -13.67
C VAL A 80 3.78 3.82 -14.49
N ASP A 81 3.98 5.07 -14.90
CA ASP A 81 5.17 5.46 -15.66
C ASP A 81 6.47 5.09 -14.91
N PRO A 82 7.44 4.40 -15.54
CA PRO A 82 8.66 3.96 -14.87
C PRO A 82 9.51 5.10 -14.30
N ASN A 83 9.51 6.28 -14.93
CA ASN A 83 10.24 7.44 -14.38
C ASN A 83 9.56 7.97 -13.12
N PHE A 84 8.23 7.92 -13.08
CA PHE A 84 7.47 8.26 -11.88
C PHE A 84 7.71 7.25 -10.75
N VAL A 85 7.74 5.94 -11.05
CA VAL A 85 8.08 4.90 -10.07
C VAL A 85 9.50 5.08 -9.55
N SER A 86 10.47 5.35 -10.42
CA SER A 86 11.86 5.63 -10.04
C SER A 86 11.97 6.87 -9.14
N LEU A 87 11.25 7.95 -9.46
CA LEU A 87 11.16 9.14 -8.61
C LEU A 87 10.58 8.81 -7.23
N TRP A 88 9.53 7.99 -7.18
CA TRP A 88 8.91 7.57 -5.93
C TRP A 88 9.80 6.64 -5.11
N ALA A 89 10.54 5.73 -5.75
CA ALA A 89 11.50 4.86 -5.10
C ALA A 89 12.60 5.65 -4.40
N ARG A 90 13.04 6.77 -4.97
CA ARG A 90 13.99 7.69 -4.33
C ARG A 90 13.48 8.33 -3.05
N CYS A 91 12.16 8.37 -2.82
CA CYS A 91 11.61 8.85 -1.55
C CYS A 91 11.78 7.84 -0.41
N HIS A 92 12.07 6.58 -0.75
CA HIS A 92 12.26 5.48 0.20
C HIS A 92 13.74 5.20 0.50
N THR A 93 14.64 5.72 -0.34
CA THR A 93 16.09 5.61 -0.16
C THR A 93 16.66 6.85 0.52
N MET A 94 17.47 6.66 1.57
CA MET A 94 18.17 7.73 2.29
C MET A 94 17.32 8.94 2.73
N TRP A 95 16.16 8.69 3.34
CA TRP A 95 15.33 9.77 3.87
C TRP A 95 15.89 10.29 5.20
N ARG A 96 15.80 11.60 5.40
CA ARG A 96 16.36 12.27 6.57
C ARG A 96 15.25 12.71 7.51
N TYR A 97 15.45 12.48 8.81
CA TYR A 97 14.59 13.05 9.84
C TYR A 97 15.38 14.07 10.66
N LYS A 98 14.68 15.12 11.11
CA LYS A 98 15.25 16.18 11.94
C LYS A 98 14.21 16.57 12.99
N GLY A 99 14.52 16.31 14.25
CA GLY A 99 13.85 16.86 15.43
C GLY A 99 14.69 17.94 16.10
N THR A 100 14.17 18.50 17.19
CA THR A 100 14.84 19.56 17.97
C THR A 100 16.21 19.13 18.51
N TYR A 101 16.34 17.87 18.93
CA TYR A 101 17.54 17.33 19.57
C TYR A 101 18.19 16.17 18.81
N LEU A 102 17.58 15.70 17.72
CA LEU A 102 18.01 14.49 17.01
C LEU A 102 17.92 14.68 15.50
N LYS A 103 18.88 14.13 14.77
CA LYS A 103 18.93 14.13 13.31
C LYS A 103 19.48 12.79 12.87
N GLY A 104 18.95 12.24 11.78
CA GLY A 104 19.45 10.98 11.26
C GLY A 104 19.04 10.76 9.82
N VAL A 105 19.64 9.73 9.24
CA VAL A 105 19.31 9.21 7.92
C VAL A 105 18.83 7.78 8.11
N CYS A 106 17.69 7.46 7.53
CA CYS A 106 17.16 6.12 7.48
C CYS A 106 17.08 5.65 6.04
N ASP A 107 17.13 4.34 5.87
CA ASP A 107 17.06 3.69 4.57
C ASP A 107 16.08 2.52 4.66
N ALA A 108 15.33 2.28 3.57
CA ALA A 108 14.22 1.33 3.50
C ALA A 108 13.28 1.36 4.70
N MET A 109 12.26 2.22 4.61
CA MET A 109 11.15 2.20 5.55
C MET A 109 9.88 2.69 4.84
N ARG A 110 8.75 2.02 5.10
CA ARG A 110 7.44 2.58 4.77
C ARG A 110 7.16 3.73 5.73
N GLN A 111 7.02 4.95 5.22
CA GLN A 111 6.66 6.09 6.05
C GLN A 111 5.15 6.07 6.29
N THR A 112 4.74 6.22 7.54
CA THR A 112 3.32 6.27 7.92
C THR A 112 2.65 7.51 7.30
N GLY A 113 1.50 7.34 6.66
CA GLY A 113 0.73 8.43 6.03
C GLY A 113 1.23 8.88 4.64
N GLN A 114 2.02 8.06 3.95
CA GLN A 114 2.34 8.29 2.53
C GLN A 114 1.16 7.92 1.62
N ALA A 115 1.22 8.41 0.37
CA ALA A 115 0.18 8.20 -0.64
C ALA A 115 -0.10 6.72 -0.98
N THR A 116 0.81 5.81 -0.62
CA THR A 116 0.72 4.37 -0.89
C THR A 116 0.57 3.53 0.38
N THR A 117 0.36 4.14 1.54
CA THR A 117 0.30 3.41 2.82
C THR A 117 -1.03 2.66 3.02
N ALA A 118 -2.10 3.02 2.30
CA ALA A 118 -3.45 2.45 2.42
C ALA A 118 -4.02 1.96 1.08
#